data_AF-A0A4S8X784-F1
#
_entry.id   AF-A0A4S8X784-F1
#
_cell.length_a   1.000
_cell.length_b   1.000
_cell.length_c   1.000
_cell.angle_alpha   90.00
_cell.angle_beta   90.00
_cell.angle_gamma   90.00
#
_symmetry.space_group_name_H-M   'P 1'
#
loop_
_entity.id
_entity.type
_entity.pdbx_description
1 polymer ?
#
loop_
_entity_poly.entity_id
_entity_poly.type
_entity_poly.pdbx_seq_one_letter_code
_entity_poly.pdbx_strand_id
1 'polypeptide(L)'
;MTICKTVPHFLFSCPRWKDERQAMKVAHGSRYWDLSHALGGYSTAERDGKKVDGEKGKWQPDLNAVKATIEYAIKTGRLQRQT
;
A
#
# COMPACT_ATOMS: atom_id res chain seq x y z
N MET A 1 8.21 3.50 25.12
CA MET A 1 7.90 2.45 24.12
C MET A 1 7.95 3.07 22.73
N THR A 2 9.12 3.07 22.10
CA THR A 2 9.32 3.62 20.75
C THR A 2 8.74 2.62 19.75
N ILE A 3 7.57 2.92 19.18
CA ILE A 3 6.93 2.08 18.17
C ILE A 3 7.92 1.92 17.00
N CYS A 4 8.34 0.69 16.72
CA CYS A 4 9.08 0.37 15.51
C CYS A 4 8.27 0.88 14.30
N LYS A 5 8.83 1.85 13.56
CA LYS A 5 8.22 2.41 12.34
C LYS A 5 8.28 1.40 11.21
N THR A 6 7.52 0.30 11.33
CA THR A 6 7.39 -0.68 10.25
C THR A 6 6.66 -0.07 9.07
N VAL A 7 6.89 -0.60 7.87
CA VAL A 7 6.21 -0.14 6.64
C VAL A 7 4.68 -0.17 6.80
N PRO A 8 4.05 -1.23 7.36
CA PRO A 8 2.61 -1.22 7.63
C PRO A 8 2.13 -0.06 8.51
N HIS A 9 2.85 0.24 9.60
CA HIS A 9 2.47 1.37 10.45
C HIS A 9 2.55 2.69 9.70
N PHE A 10 3.64 2.91 8.94
CA PHE A 10 3.79 4.10 8.12
C PHE A 10 2.65 4.25 7.12
N LEU A 11 2.40 3.20 6.33
CA LEU A 11 1.41 3.23 5.26
C LEU A 11 -0.02 3.32 5.78
N PHE A 12 -0.38 2.64 6.87
CA PHE A 12 -1.80 2.42 7.17
C PHE A 12 -2.28 2.97 8.52
N SER A 13 -1.37 3.23 9.47
CA SER A 13 -1.75 3.54 10.86
C SER A 13 -1.20 4.86 11.40
N CYS A 14 -0.10 5.39 10.86
CA CYS A 14 0.56 6.58 11.41
C CYS A 14 -0.40 7.80 11.43
N PRO A 15 -0.73 8.36 12.61
CA PRO A 15 -1.71 9.44 12.71
C PRO A 15 -1.20 10.78 12.17
N ARG A 16 0.13 10.94 12.08
CA ARG A 16 0.79 12.17 11.60
C ARG A 16 0.43 12.52 10.16
N TRP A 17 0.19 11.51 9.33
CA TRP A 17 0.01 11.67 7.87
C TRP A 17 -1.38 11.24 7.43
N LYS A 18 -2.38 11.46 8.29
CA LYS A 18 -3.75 11.01 8.07
C LYS A 18 -4.33 11.64 6.81
N ASP A 19 -4.06 12.93 6.58
CA ASP A 19 -4.64 13.69 5.49
C ASP A 19 -3.99 13.32 4.15
N GLU A 20 -2.66 13.18 4.10
CA GLU A 20 -1.93 12.74 2.91
C GLU A 20 -2.31 11.30 2.51
N ARG A 21 -2.72 10.49 3.47
CA ARG A 21 -3.12 9.10 3.25
C ARG A 21 -4.49 8.97 2.59
N GLN A 22 -5.35 9.98 2.65
CA GLN A 22 -6.73 9.86 2.18
C GLN A 22 -6.81 9.44 0.70
N ALA A 23 -5.96 10.02 -0.15
CA ALA A 23 -5.89 9.66 -1.57
C ALA A 23 -5.45 8.19 -1.77
N MET A 24 -4.44 7.74 -1.03
CA MET A 24 -3.99 6.35 -1.08
C MET A 24 -5.09 5.39 -0.59
N LYS A 25 -5.82 5.76 0.45
CA LYS A 25 -6.94 4.97 0.98
C LYS A 25 -8.07 4.80 -0.04
N VAL A 26 -8.38 5.86 -0.79
CA VAL A 26 -9.37 5.80 -1.88
C VAL A 26 -8.88 4.89 -3.00
N ALA A 27 -7.60 5.02 -3.41
CA ALA A 27 -7.02 4.20 -4.48
C ALA A 27 -6.97 2.70 -4.15
N HIS A 28 -6.68 2.34 -2.89
CA HIS A 28 -6.61 0.93 -2.47
C HIS A 28 -7.98 0.29 -2.20
N GLY A 29 -9.03 1.10 -1.99
CA GLY A 29 -10.39 0.62 -1.76
C GLY A 29 -10.49 -0.48 -0.68
N SER A 30 -11.05 -1.63 -1.04
CA SER A 30 -11.24 -2.78 -0.14
C SER A 30 -9.93 -3.48 0.27
N ARG A 31 -8.81 -3.19 -0.41
CA ARG A 31 -7.49 -3.77 -0.17
C ARG A 31 -6.53 -2.83 0.57
N TYR A 32 -7.04 -1.75 1.18
CA TYR A 32 -6.24 -0.75 1.88
C TYR A 32 -5.29 -1.28 2.96
N TRP A 33 -5.59 -2.40 3.62
CA TRP A 33 -4.71 -2.99 4.63
C TRP A 33 -3.76 -4.08 4.09
N ASP A 34 -3.74 -4.30 2.77
CA ASP A 34 -2.88 -5.29 2.12
C ASP A 34 -1.54 -4.64 1.72
N LEU A 35 -0.48 -5.01 2.44
CA LEU A 35 0.86 -4.51 2.18
C LEU A 35 1.38 -4.92 0.79
N SER A 36 1.09 -6.16 0.36
CA SER A 36 1.53 -6.63 -0.95
C SER A 36 0.86 -5.81 -2.04
N HIS A 37 -0.45 -5.57 -1.92
CA HIS A 37 -1.19 -4.72 -2.86
C HIS A 37 -0.60 -3.30 -2.94
N ALA A 38 -0.35 -2.65 -1.80
CA ALA A 38 0.20 -1.30 -1.74
C ALA A 38 1.60 -1.17 -2.37
N LEU A 39 2.43 -2.20 -2.24
CA LEU A 39 3.80 -2.23 -2.75
C LEU A 39 3.92 -2.82 -4.16
N GLY A 40 2.81 -3.25 -4.77
CA GLY A 40 2.82 -3.88 -6.09
C GLY A 40 3.44 -5.28 -6.07
N GLY A 41 3.25 -6.01 -4.96
CA GLY A 41 3.62 -7.40 -4.78
C GLY A 41 2.42 -8.34 -4.83
N TYR A 42 2.69 -9.62 -5.08
CA TYR A 42 1.67 -10.66 -5.08
C TYR A 42 1.27 -11.04 -3.66
N SER A 43 -0.02 -10.97 -3.34
CA SER A 43 -0.59 -11.40 -2.07
C SER A 43 -0.96 -12.87 -2.11
N THR A 44 -0.51 -13.62 -1.09
CA THR A 44 -0.91 -15.02 -0.87
C THR A 44 -2.21 -15.12 -0.08
N ALA A 45 -2.87 -14.00 0.21
CA ALA A 45 -4.12 -13.99 0.95
C ALA A 45 -5.24 -14.65 0.14
N GLU A 46 -6.15 -15.29 0.85
CA GLU A 46 -7.34 -15.91 0.29
C GLU A 46 -8.59 -15.24 0.85
N ARG A 47 -9.59 -15.03 -0.02
CA ARG A 47 -10.93 -14.54 0.32
C ARG A 47 -11.92 -15.50 -0.31
N ASP A 48 -12.84 -16.02 0.50
CA ASP A 48 -13.90 -16.93 0.02
C ASP A 48 -13.36 -18.14 -0.76
N GLY A 49 -12.22 -18.69 -0.30
CA GLY A 49 -11.55 -19.83 -0.93
C GLY A 49 -10.83 -19.52 -2.25
N LYS A 50 -10.67 -18.24 -2.61
CA LYS A 50 -9.96 -17.80 -3.82
C LYS A 50 -8.79 -16.88 -3.47
N LYS A 51 -7.67 -17.04 -4.17
CA LYS A 51 -6.54 -16.12 -4.05
C LYS A 51 -6.96 -14.72 -4.48
N VAL A 52 -6.68 -13.73 -3.64
CA VAL A 52 -7.07 -12.33 -3.91
C VAL A 52 -6.40 -11.77 -5.18
N ASP A 53 -5.23 -12.28 -5.51
CA ASP A 53 -4.44 -11.91 -6.69
C ASP A 53 -4.52 -12.95 -7.82
N GLY A 54 -5.37 -13.97 -7.68
CA GLY A 54 -5.56 -15.00 -8.69
C GLY A 54 -4.30 -15.83 -8.98
N GLU A 55 -4.18 -16.31 -10.20
CA GLU A 55 -3.04 -17.11 -10.65
C GLU A 55 -1.78 -16.24 -10.82
N LYS A 56 -0.70 -16.59 -10.11
CA LYS A 56 0.56 -15.84 -10.12
C LYS A 56 1.13 -15.60 -11.53
N GLY A 57 0.92 -16.53 -12.48
CA GLY A 57 1.43 -16.41 -13.85
C GLY A 57 0.73 -15.35 -14.71
N LYS A 58 -0.49 -14.93 -14.33
CA LYS A 58 -1.26 -13.89 -15.03
C LYS A 58 -1.38 -12.60 -14.21
N TRP A 59 -0.85 -12.62 -12.99
CA TRP A 59 -0.97 -11.51 -12.07
C TRP A 59 -0.13 -10.31 -12.53
N GLN A 60 -0.71 -9.13 -12.40
CA GLN A 60 -0.03 -7.86 -12.58
C GLN A 60 -0.40 -6.94 -11.41
N PRO A 61 0.53 -6.06 -10.99
CA PRO A 61 0.24 -5.11 -9.92
C PRO A 61 -0.79 -4.09 -10.38
N ASP A 62 -1.61 -3.61 -9.43
CA ASP A 62 -2.46 -2.45 -9.66
C ASP A 62 -1.60 -1.19 -9.67
N LEU A 63 -1.31 -0.68 -10.87
CA LEU A 63 -0.47 0.51 -11.03
C LEU A 63 -1.06 1.77 -10.39
N ASN A 64 -2.39 1.85 -10.25
CA ASN A 64 -3.03 2.98 -9.59
C ASN A 64 -2.77 2.93 -8.08
N ALA A 65 -2.93 1.76 -7.47
CA ALA A 65 -2.63 1.52 -6.06
C ALA A 65 -1.15 1.83 -5.74
N VAL A 66 -0.23 1.34 -6.57
CA VAL A 66 1.21 1.53 -6.39
C VAL A 66 1.60 3.01 -6.54
N LYS A 67 1.10 3.70 -7.58
CA LYS A 67 1.36 5.14 -7.77
C LYS A 67 0.88 5.96 -6.58
N ALA A 68 -0.33 5.68 -6.07
CA ALA A 68 -0.86 6.38 -4.91
C ALA A 68 0.00 6.17 -3.66
N THR A 69 0.57 4.98 -3.47
CA THR A 69 1.51 4.70 -2.37
C THR A 69 2.84 5.45 -2.54
N ILE A 70 3.38 5.53 -3.76
CA ILE A 70 4.59 6.31 -4.04
C ILE A 70 4.35 7.81 -3.79
N GLU A 71 3.24 8.36 -4.31
CA GLU A 71 2.87 9.76 -4.11
C GLU A 71 2.68 10.09 -2.63
N TYR A 72 2.02 9.21 -1.88
CA TYR A 72 1.93 9.32 -0.42
C TYR A 72 3.33 9.39 0.21
N ALA A 73 4.22 8.44 -0.13
CA ALA A 73 5.56 8.39 0.45
C ALA A 73 6.39 9.64 0.13
N ILE A 74 6.26 10.20 -1.08
CA ILE A 74 6.89 11.45 -1.49
C ILE A 74 6.32 12.63 -0.68
N LYS A 75 5.00 12.76 -0.55
CA LYS A 75 4.36 13.85 0.22
C LYS A 75 4.78 13.87 1.69
N THR A 76 5.01 12.70 2.28
CA THR A 76 5.52 12.61 3.67
C THR A 76 7.02 12.91 3.82
N GLY A 77 7.75 13.15 2.72
CA GLY A 77 9.20 13.33 2.70
C GLY A 77 10.00 12.06 3.01
N ARG A 78 9.35 10.89 3.07
CA ARG A 78 9.98 9.60 3.36
C ARG A 78 10.57 8.93 2.14
N LEU A 79 10.17 9.37 0.94
CA LEU A 79 10.74 8.96 -0.33
C LEU A 79 11.15 10.22 -1.09
N GLN A 80 12.44 10.36 -1.38
CA GLN A 80 12.95 11.46 -2.19
C GLN A 80 12.94 11.05 -3.65
N ARG A 81 12.46 11.95 -4.52
CA ARG A 81 12.61 11.78 -5.96
C ARG A 81 14.07 12.08 -6.30
N GLN A 82 14.78 11.13 -6.88
CA GLN A 82 16.09 11.43 -7.47
C GLN A 82 15.82 12.29 -8.69
N THR A 83 16.31 13.54 -8.63
CA THR A 83 16.24 14.53 -9.70
C THR A 83 17.53 14.50 -10.49
#